data_AF-A0A522DLI9-F1
#
_entry.id   AF-A0A522DLI9-F1
#
_cell.length_a   1.000
_cell.length_b   1.000
_cell.length_c   1.000
_cell.angle_alpha   90.00
_cell.angle_beta   90.00
_cell.angle_gamma   90.00
#
_symmetry.space_group_name_H-M   'P 1'
#
loop_
_entity.id
_entity.type
_entity.pdbx_description
1 polymer ?
#
loop_
_entity_poly.entity_id
_entity_poly.type
_entity_poly.pdbx_seq_one_letter_code
_entity_poly.pdbx_strand_id
1 'polypeptide(L)'
;MPAASLESLSEDWAVRVLMDPRQNTDEVVKILKAHWSYDLYSRSPGPALLQNGVLSPTDLDLACFMSALVDRKAVINLPRYQARRPVQQREGEVVLSKDNRHGKCLGLSANKDVFSFSVRIWDVNVMTHGEGQEDQIGAFRNYMMVDLNGQWWEGWDRIEFVPQAKENQFLEDKKLWTGNTVYFKNFVHPNRWQSFYGKWYFVTKLCIDRLTAEAAFLRAEAKRMKEGGTKGPEGKEVGPSESANVTKGASRREEVTAFEAVVDMPFNDWKFEALENTPENLVMAYERAKLLSFTEIPKLRFATRATELAYSNQLKKMGTEPMAAWVKDLTWERGYKEGPRSRTLWNRMIINQPFPFVQSVALRYRTYTKTEEVAA
;
A
#
# COMPACT_ATOMS: atom_id res chain seq x y z
N MET A 1 -9.17 -9.18 20.52
CA MET A 1 -8.46 -10.43 20.85
C MET A 1 -7.36 -10.10 21.86
N PRO A 2 -7.25 -10.83 22.98
CA PRO A 2 -6.31 -10.52 24.06
C PRO A 2 -4.84 -10.84 23.69
N ALA A 3 -3.88 -10.27 24.43
CA ALA A 3 -2.42 -10.41 24.25
C ALA A 3 -1.90 -11.85 24.03
N ALA A 4 -2.61 -12.88 24.52
CA ALA A 4 -2.30 -14.29 24.27
C ALA A 4 -2.16 -14.65 22.77
N SER A 5 -2.74 -13.86 21.87
CA SER A 5 -2.60 -14.08 20.42
C SER A 5 -1.24 -13.72 19.82
N LEU A 6 -0.40 -12.96 20.54
CA LEU A 6 0.92 -12.53 20.05
C LEU A 6 2.06 -13.43 20.56
N GLU A 7 1.92 -13.99 21.76
CA GLU A 7 2.90 -14.92 22.33
C GLU A 7 3.01 -16.21 21.50
N SER A 8 1.90 -16.66 20.92
CA SER A 8 1.81 -17.83 20.02
C SER A 8 2.05 -17.50 18.54
N LEU A 9 2.53 -16.30 18.20
CA LEU A 9 2.68 -15.88 16.80
C LEU A 9 3.62 -16.81 16.01
N SER A 10 4.69 -17.32 16.62
CA SER A 10 5.61 -18.28 16.00
C SER A 10 4.99 -19.65 15.73
N GLU A 11 3.92 -20.00 16.45
CA GLU A 11 3.19 -21.25 16.27
C GLU A 11 2.08 -21.15 15.23
N ASP A 12 1.75 -19.93 14.81
CA ASP A 12 0.72 -19.69 13.81
C ASP A 12 1.06 -20.35 12.47
N TRP A 13 0.07 -21.03 11.89
CA TRP A 13 0.26 -21.76 10.63
C TRP A 13 0.69 -20.83 9.49
N ALA A 14 0.16 -19.60 9.43
CA ALA A 14 0.50 -18.67 8.36
C ALA A 14 1.95 -18.20 8.51
N VAL A 15 2.39 -17.97 9.75
CA VAL A 15 3.80 -17.68 10.02
C VAL A 15 4.68 -18.84 9.58
N ARG A 16 4.37 -20.09 9.95
CA ARG A 16 5.15 -21.27 9.53
C ARG A 16 5.27 -21.38 8.00
N VAL A 17 4.17 -21.17 7.28
CA VAL A 17 4.16 -21.14 5.81
C VAL A 17 5.04 -20.01 5.26
N LEU A 18 4.97 -18.80 5.85
CA LEU A 18 5.76 -17.66 5.40
C LEU A 18 7.26 -17.81 5.72
N MET A 19 7.61 -18.55 6.76
CA MET A 19 9.00 -18.80 7.14
C MET A 19 9.67 -19.87 6.27
N ASP A 20 8.92 -20.82 5.72
CA ASP A 20 9.46 -21.87 4.84
C ASP A 20 9.44 -21.41 3.36
N PRO A 21 10.59 -21.19 2.72
CA PRO A 21 10.65 -20.74 1.32
C PRO A 21 10.09 -21.76 0.33
N ARG A 22 9.91 -23.03 0.72
CA ARG A 22 9.36 -24.11 -0.13
C ARG A 22 7.84 -24.16 -0.14
N GLN A 23 7.18 -23.50 0.80
CA GLN A 23 5.72 -23.51 0.90
C GLN A 23 5.09 -22.51 -0.05
N ASN A 24 3.91 -22.86 -0.57
CA ASN A 24 3.10 -21.93 -1.34
C ASN A 24 2.43 -20.90 -0.40
N THR A 25 2.62 -19.62 -0.69
CA THR A 25 2.11 -18.48 0.09
C THR A 25 0.70 -18.03 -0.31
N ASP A 26 0.10 -18.58 -1.37
CA ASP A 26 -1.14 -18.08 -1.99
C ASP A 26 -2.34 -18.08 -1.03
N GLU A 27 -2.53 -19.13 -0.25
CA GLU A 27 -3.65 -19.20 0.70
C GLU A 27 -3.47 -18.19 1.85
N VAL A 28 -2.23 -17.99 2.32
CA VAL A 28 -1.92 -16.94 3.30
C VAL A 28 -2.24 -15.57 2.72
N VAL A 29 -1.79 -15.29 1.50
CA VAL A 29 -2.05 -14.01 0.81
C VAL A 29 -3.54 -13.77 0.64
N LYS A 30 -4.30 -14.78 0.23
CA LYS A 30 -5.76 -14.71 0.09
C LYS A 30 -6.45 -14.38 1.41
N ILE A 31 -6.09 -15.06 2.50
CA ILE A 31 -6.65 -14.81 3.83
C ILE A 31 -6.31 -13.40 4.32
N LEU A 32 -5.06 -12.96 4.13
CA LEU A 32 -4.65 -11.60 4.51
C LEU A 32 -5.41 -10.54 3.71
N LYS A 33 -5.59 -10.73 2.41
CA LYS A 33 -6.40 -9.83 1.58
C LYS A 33 -7.84 -9.78 2.02
N ALA A 34 -8.44 -10.91 2.35
CA ALA A 34 -9.80 -10.96 2.88
C ALA A 34 -9.89 -10.24 4.23
N HIS A 35 -8.91 -10.43 5.13
CA HIS A 35 -8.87 -9.74 6.41
C HIS A 35 -8.80 -8.22 6.26
N TRP A 36 -7.95 -7.73 5.36
CA TRP A 36 -7.78 -6.31 5.10
C TRP A 36 -8.80 -5.73 4.12
N SER A 37 -9.66 -6.56 3.54
CA SER A 37 -10.71 -6.11 2.65
C SER A 37 -11.72 -5.28 3.42
N TYR A 38 -12.30 -4.31 2.72
CA TYR A 38 -13.32 -3.45 3.26
C TYR A 38 -14.67 -3.85 2.69
N ASP A 39 -15.58 -4.28 3.55
CA ASP A 39 -16.99 -4.26 3.19
C ASP A 39 -17.54 -2.86 3.48
N LEU A 40 -17.76 -2.09 2.43
CA LEU A 40 -18.35 -0.75 2.52
C LEU A 40 -19.76 -0.81 3.12
N TYR A 41 -20.53 -1.83 2.76
CA TYR A 41 -21.96 -1.94 3.09
C TYR A 41 -22.21 -2.41 4.52
N SER A 42 -21.21 -3.05 5.15
CA SER A 42 -21.28 -3.40 6.57
C SER A 42 -20.93 -2.22 7.49
N ARG A 43 -20.51 -1.08 6.95
CA ARG A 43 -20.18 0.11 7.74
C ARG A 43 -21.44 0.85 8.15
N SER A 44 -21.36 1.50 9.32
CA SER A 44 -22.42 2.37 9.83
C SER A 44 -21.87 3.77 10.13
N PRO A 45 -21.46 4.50 9.08
CA PRO A 45 -20.99 5.86 9.25
C PRO A 45 -22.12 6.82 9.68
N GLY A 46 -21.73 7.91 10.33
CA GLY A 46 -22.60 9.04 10.61
C GLY A 46 -22.98 9.82 9.34
N PRO A 47 -24.15 10.49 9.35
CA PRO A 47 -24.67 11.22 8.20
C PRO A 47 -23.81 12.43 7.83
N ALA A 48 -23.79 12.80 6.55
CA ALA A 48 -23.04 13.93 6.01
C ALA A 48 -23.69 15.29 6.29
N LEU A 49 -24.95 15.32 6.74
CA LEU A 49 -25.68 16.52 7.14
C LEU A 49 -26.16 16.37 8.58
N LEU A 50 -25.87 17.38 9.41
CA LEU A 50 -26.49 17.52 10.72
C LEU A 50 -27.97 17.89 10.57
N GLN A 51 -28.75 17.72 11.63
CA GLN A 51 -30.20 18.02 11.62
C GLN A 51 -30.53 19.47 11.25
N ASN A 52 -29.59 20.41 11.42
CA ASN A 52 -29.72 21.82 11.05
C ASN A 52 -29.29 22.12 9.59
N GLY A 53 -28.99 21.10 8.78
CA GLY A 53 -28.55 21.25 7.40
C GLY A 53 -27.09 21.63 7.22
N VAL A 54 -26.29 21.68 8.30
CA VAL A 54 -24.85 21.93 8.22
C VAL A 54 -24.12 20.68 7.73
N LEU A 55 -23.26 20.85 6.73
CA LEU A 55 -22.38 19.80 6.23
C LEU A 55 -21.42 19.33 7.33
N SER A 56 -21.45 18.04 7.61
CA SER A 56 -20.53 17.36 8.52
C SER A 56 -19.84 16.24 7.75
N PRO A 57 -18.52 16.29 7.54
CA PRO A 57 -17.83 15.21 6.85
C PRO A 57 -18.05 13.87 7.57
N THR A 58 -18.30 12.81 6.80
CA THR A 58 -18.57 11.48 7.34
C THR A 58 -17.35 10.91 8.06
N ASP A 59 -17.59 10.08 9.07
CA ASP A 59 -16.59 9.30 9.79
C ASP A 59 -16.16 8.04 9.03
N LEU A 60 -16.80 7.72 7.90
CA LEU A 60 -16.28 6.78 6.91
C LEU A 60 -14.87 7.23 6.50
N ASP A 61 -13.91 6.32 6.49
CA ASP A 61 -12.55 6.64 6.05
C ASP A 61 -12.39 6.52 4.53
N LEU A 62 -11.70 7.48 3.93
CA LEU A 62 -11.49 7.52 2.48
C LEU A 62 -10.77 6.26 1.96
N ALA A 63 -9.82 5.71 2.71
CA ALA A 63 -9.10 4.50 2.32
C ALA A 63 -10.04 3.30 2.16
N CYS A 64 -10.99 3.11 3.09
CA CYS A 64 -12.05 2.11 2.99
C CYS A 64 -12.91 2.32 1.73
N PHE A 65 -13.38 3.56 1.52
CA PHE A 65 -14.24 3.89 0.40
C PHE A 65 -13.55 3.66 -0.95
N MET A 66 -12.31 4.14 -1.09
CA MET A 66 -11.51 3.99 -2.31
C MET A 66 -11.18 2.53 -2.60
N SER A 67 -11.01 1.69 -1.58
CA SER A 67 -10.81 0.24 -1.79
C SER A 67 -12.02 -0.39 -2.49
N ALA A 68 -13.24 -0.07 -2.03
CA ALA A 68 -14.47 -0.57 -2.65
C ALA A 68 -14.64 -0.08 -4.09
N LEU A 69 -14.32 1.20 -4.35
CA LEU A 69 -14.35 1.77 -5.69
C LEU A 69 -13.35 1.10 -6.64
N VAL A 70 -12.12 0.84 -6.17
CA VAL A 70 -11.07 0.18 -6.95
C VAL A 70 -11.43 -1.27 -7.28
N ASP A 71 -12.00 -2.02 -6.33
CA ASP A 71 -12.37 -3.41 -6.54
C ASP A 71 -13.39 -3.58 -7.68
N ARG A 72 -14.31 -2.63 -7.84
CA ARG A 72 -15.27 -2.59 -8.97
C ARG A 72 -14.84 -1.74 -10.17
N LYS A 73 -13.62 -1.19 -10.15
CA LYS A 73 -13.08 -0.27 -11.19
C LYS A 73 -13.98 0.94 -11.47
N ALA A 74 -14.50 1.56 -10.41
CA ALA A 74 -15.36 2.73 -10.47
C ALA A 74 -14.71 3.90 -11.22
N VAL A 75 -15.52 4.69 -11.91
CA VAL A 75 -15.08 5.96 -12.49
C VAL A 75 -15.18 7.05 -11.43
N ILE A 76 -14.06 7.72 -11.16
CA ILE A 76 -13.98 8.90 -10.30
C ILE A 76 -13.68 10.14 -11.13
N ASN A 77 -14.07 11.30 -10.63
CA ASN A 77 -13.67 12.62 -11.14
C ASN A 77 -12.82 13.34 -10.10
N LEU A 78 -11.74 13.97 -10.56
CA LEU A 78 -10.86 14.84 -9.80
C LEU A 78 -10.97 16.24 -10.43
N PRO A 79 -11.89 17.09 -9.93
CA PRO A 79 -12.17 18.39 -10.54
C PRO A 79 -10.92 19.25 -10.67
N ARG A 80 -10.09 19.25 -9.63
CA ARG A 80 -8.79 19.93 -9.58
C ARG A 80 -7.79 19.03 -8.89
N TYR A 81 -6.62 18.87 -9.49
CA TYR A 81 -5.51 18.14 -8.88
C TYR A 81 -4.18 18.76 -9.29
N GLN A 82 -3.40 19.19 -8.29
CA GLN A 82 -2.02 19.60 -8.49
C GLN A 82 -1.09 18.44 -8.21
N ALA A 83 -0.12 18.17 -9.10
CA ALA A 83 0.83 17.08 -8.86
C ALA A 83 1.85 17.46 -7.78
N ARG A 84 1.93 16.65 -6.71
CA ARG A 84 2.98 16.80 -5.69
C ARG A 84 4.35 16.28 -6.16
N ARG A 85 4.35 15.22 -6.96
CA ARG A 85 5.55 14.64 -7.56
C ARG A 85 5.83 15.28 -8.92
N PRO A 86 7.09 15.32 -9.37
CA PRO A 86 7.42 15.78 -10.72
C PRO A 86 6.60 15.03 -11.76
N VAL A 87 6.00 15.77 -12.69
CA VAL A 87 5.21 15.19 -13.76
C VAL A 87 6.11 14.32 -14.64
N GLN A 88 5.65 13.11 -14.94
CA GLN A 88 6.29 12.20 -15.88
C GLN A 88 5.40 12.13 -17.12
N GLN A 89 5.99 12.40 -18.28
CA GLN A 89 5.31 12.34 -19.57
C GLN A 89 6.09 11.41 -20.47
N ARG A 90 5.42 10.40 -21.02
CA ARG A 90 6.02 9.51 -22.00
C ARG A 90 5.99 10.18 -23.37
N GLU A 91 6.93 9.80 -24.20
CA GLU A 91 6.94 10.18 -25.62
C GLU A 91 5.59 9.84 -26.29
N GLY A 92 5.09 10.77 -27.11
CA GLY A 92 3.78 10.65 -27.77
C GLY A 92 2.55 11.00 -26.89
N GLU A 93 2.69 11.15 -25.57
CA GLU A 93 1.56 11.50 -24.70
C GLU A 93 1.25 13.01 -24.72
N VAL A 94 -0.02 13.37 -24.82
CA VAL A 94 -0.54 14.74 -24.70
C VAL A 94 -1.61 14.78 -23.60
N VAL A 95 -1.49 15.74 -22.68
CA VAL A 95 -2.52 15.98 -21.65
C VAL A 95 -3.55 16.95 -22.21
N LEU A 96 -4.77 16.46 -22.47
CA LEU A 96 -5.86 17.23 -23.06
C LEU A 96 -6.41 18.29 -22.09
N SER A 97 -6.48 17.96 -20.81
CA SER A 97 -6.92 18.88 -19.76
C SER A 97 -6.25 18.57 -18.42
N LYS A 98 -5.89 19.61 -17.67
CA LYS A 98 -5.43 19.51 -16.28
C LYS A 98 -6.58 19.49 -15.27
N ASP A 99 -7.74 20.00 -15.67
CA ASP A 99 -8.96 20.02 -14.88
C ASP A 99 -9.84 18.80 -15.20
N ASN A 100 -10.70 18.43 -14.25
CA ASN A 100 -11.63 17.30 -14.35
C ASN A 100 -10.94 16.01 -14.84
N ARG A 101 -9.85 15.64 -14.18
CA ARG A 101 -9.15 14.38 -14.46
C ARG A 101 -10.04 13.25 -14.02
N HIS A 102 -10.40 12.35 -14.92
CA HIS A 102 -11.35 11.29 -14.61
C HIS A 102 -10.97 9.98 -15.26
N GLY A 103 -11.46 8.89 -14.69
CA GLY A 103 -11.03 7.58 -15.13
C GLY A 103 -11.43 6.44 -14.21
N LYS A 104 -11.26 5.22 -14.71
CA LYS A 104 -11.46 4.01 -13.91
C LYS A 104 -10.36 3.89 -12.88
N CYS A 105 -10.72 3.67 -11.62
CA CYS A 105 -9.79 3.30 -10.56
C CYS A 105 -9.27 1.89 -10.81
N LEU A 106 -7.95 1.70 -10.74
CA LEU A 106 -7.30 0.43 -11.10
C LEU A 106 -6.54 -0.20 -9.93
N GLY A 107 -6.10 0.61 -8.98
CA GLY A 107 -5.32 0.12 -7.87
C GLY A 107 -5.04 1.21 -6.84
N LEU A 108 -4.76 0.78 -5.62
CA LEU A 108 -4.25 1.61 -4.55
C LEU A 108 -2.79 1.23 -4.29
N SER A 109 -1.97 2.22 -3.97
CA SER A 109 -0.59 2.00 -3.57
C SER A 109 -0.22 2.91 -2.42
N ALA A 110 0.70 2.42 -1.59
CA ALA A 110 1.32 3.20 -0.54
C ALA A 110 2.83 3.13 -0.70
N ASN A 111 3.50 4.27 -0.49
CA ASN A 111 4.95 4.33 -0.46
C ASN A 111 5.48 3.56 0.76
N LYS A 112 6.59 2.84 0.57
CA LYS A 112 7.19 2.01 1.62
C LYS A 112 7.89 2.84 2.71
N ASP A 113 8.39 4.02 2.38
CA ASP A 113 9.26 4.83 3.25
C ASP A 113 8.48 6.01 3.88
N VAL A 114 7.69 6.72 3.07
CA VAL A 114 6.94 7.90 3.50
C VAL A 114 5.44 7.63 3.52
N PHE A 115 4.64 8.45 4.21
CA PHE A 115 3.19 8.24 4.33
C PHE A 115 2.41 8.73 3.12
N SER A 116 2.89 8.40 1.92
CA SER A 116 2.22 8.75 0.67
C SER A 116 1.34 7.61 0.20
N PHE A 117 0.08 7.95 -0.12
CA PHE A 117 -0.92 7.01 -0.62
C PHE A 117 -1.47 7.54 -1.93
N SER A 118 -1.60 6.65 -2.92
CA SER A 118 -2.01 7.03 -4.28
C SER A 118 -3.03 6.05 -4.84
N VAL A 119 -3.92 6.57 -5.68
CA VAL A 119 -4.77 5.76 -6.56
C VAL A 119 -4.20 5.79 -7.98
N ARG A 120 -4.18 4.62 -8.61
CA ARG A 120 -3.89 4.47 -10.04
C ARG A 120 -5.20 4.53 -10.80
N ILE A 121 -5.30 5.41 -11.78
CA ILE A 121 -6.47 5.51 -12.66
C ILE A 121 -6.07 5.33 -14.13
N TRP A 122 -7.03 4.86 -14.94
CA TRP A 122 -7.00 5.01 -16.40
C TRP A 122 -7.54 6.39 -16.75
N ASP A 123 -6.65 7.38 -16.80
CA ASP A 123 -7.01 8.78 -16.98
C ASP A 123 -7.29 9.08 -18.44
N VAL A 124 -8.55 9.38 -18.77
CA VAL A 124 -8.99 9.61 -20.15
C VAL A 124 -8.69 11.02 -20.65
N ASN A 125 -8.13 11.88 -19.80
CA ASN A 125 -7.65 13.22 -20.19
C ASN A 125 -6.23 13.18 -20.80
N VAL A 126 -5.68 11.99 -21.09
CA VAL A 126 -4.40 11.81 -21.76
C VAL A 126 -4.63 11.09 -23.07
N MET A 127 -4.04 11.58 -24.15
CA MET A 127 -4.01 10.94 -25.46
C MET A 127 -2.59 10.49 -25.76
N THR A 128 -2.41 9.34 -26.41
CA THR A 128 -1.10 8.88 -26.90
C THR A 128 -1.15 8.78 -28.41
N HIS A 129 -0.29 9.52 -29.09
CA HIS A 129 -0.11 9.43 -30.54
C HIS A 129 0.88 8.32 -30.87
N GLY A 130 0.48 7.37 -31.72
CA GLY A 130 1.36 6.34 -32.27
C GLY A 130 1.75 6.67 -33.70
N GLU A 131 3.02 6.50 -34.08
CA GLU A 131 3.41 6.60 -35.49
C GLU A 131 2.71 5.50 -36.30
N GLY A 132 1.75 5.90 -37.16
CA GLY A 132 1.00 4.97 -38.00
C GLY A 132 -0.06 4.12 -37.28
N GLN A 133 -0.39 4.43 -36.02
CA GLN A 133 -1.47 3.79 -35.26
C GLN A 133 -2.56 4.81 -34.89
N GLU A 134 -3.79 4.33 -34.66
CA GLU A 134 -4.87 5.17 -34.16
C GLU A 134 -4.53 5.76 -32.78
N ASP A 135 -4.88 7.02 -32.57
CA ASP A 135 -4.70 7.71 -31.30
C ASP A 135 -5.38 6.95 -30.16
N GLN A 136 -4.62 6.62 -29.12
CA GLN A 136 -5.15 5.95 -27.95
C GLN A 136 -5.61 6.97 -26.92
N ILE A 137 -6.91 6.94 -26.57
CA ILE A 137 -7.44 7.72 -25.45
C ILE A 137 -7.24 6.96 -24.14
N GLY A 138 -6.54 7.64 -23.25
CA GLY A 138 -6.33 7.27 -21.87
C GLY A 138 -4.92 6.78 -21.58
N ALA A 139 -4.43 7.08 -20.38
CA ALA A 139 -3.15 6.60 -19.91
C ALA A 139 -3.20 6.23 -18.43
N PHE A 140 -2.33 5.31 -18.01
CA PHE A 140 -2.17 5.01 -16.60
C PHE A 140 -1.50 6.18 -15.87
N ARG A 141 -2.17 6.69 -14.83
CA ARG A 141 -1.67 7.78 -13.99
C ARG A 141 -1.87 7.46 -12.52
N ASN A 142 -0.94 7.93 -11.69
CA ASN A 142 -1.02 7.82 -10.23
C ASN A 142 -1.31 9.19 -9.63
N TYR A 143 -2.36 9.27 -8.83
CA TYR A 143 -2.77 10.47 -8.12
C TYR A 143 -2.59 10.26 -6.63
N MET A 144 -1.86 11.17 -6.01
CA MET A 144 -1.54 11.14 -4.58
C MET A 144 -2.74 11.66 -3.79
N MET A 145 -3.32 10.80 -2.95
CA MET A 145 -4.42 11.13 -2.05
C MET A 145 -3.92 11.71 -0.73
N VAL A 146 -2.77 11.20 -0.28
CA VAL A 146 -2.08 11.63 0.94
C VAL A 146 -0.65 11.94 0.57
N ASP A 147 -0.20 13.11 1.01
CA ASP A 147 1.09 13.70 0.72
C ASP A 147 2.26 12.91 1.32
N LEU A 148 3.48 13.44 1.17
CA LEU A 148 4.67 12.77 1.70
C LEU A 148 4.75 12.77 3.23
N ASN A 149 4.04 13.69 3.90
CA ASN A 149 4.03 13.86 5.35
C ASN A 149 2.87 13.14 6.05
N GLY A 150 1.99 12.46 5.29
CA GLY A 150 0.80 11.79 5.82
C GLY A 150 -0.41 12.72 5.97
N GLN A 151 -0.37 13.90 5.37
CA GLN A 151 -1.49 14.85 5.32
C GLN A 151 -2.30 14.65 4.04
N TRP A 152 -3.55 15.08 4.07
CA TRP A 152 -4.39 15.06 2.87
C TRP A 152 -3.76 15.89 1.78
N TRP A 153 -3.74 15.32 0.57
CA TRP A 153 -3.46 16.12 -0.59
C TRP A 153 -4.71 16.90 -0.98
N GLU A 154 -4.53 18.12 -1.46
CA GLU A 154 -5.64 19.03 -1.77
C GLU A 154 -6.64 18.38 -2.74
N GLY A 155 -7.93 18.51 -2.43
CA GLY A 155 -9.04 17.98 -3.23
C GLY A 155 -9.40 16.52 -2.96
N TRP A 156 -8.64 15.80 -2.13
CA TRP A 156 -8.94 14.42 -1.72
C TRP A 156 -9.80 14.33 -0.46
N ASP A 157 -10.22 15.47 0.08
CA ASP A 157 -11.19 15.54 1.18
C ASP A 157 -12.60 15.10 0.80
N ARG A 158 -12.83 14.98 -0.50
CA ARG A 158 -14.09 14.62 -1.10
C ARG A 158 -13.87 13.79 -2.36
N ILE A 159 -14.88 13.02 -2.75
CA ILE A 159 -14.86 12.23 -3.98
C ILE A 159 -16.14 12.47 -4.77
N GLU A 160 -15.97 12.77 -6.05
CA GLU A 160 -17.00 12.72 -7.07
C GLU A 160 -16.85 11.43 -7.87
N PHE A 161 -17.92 10.66 -8.02
CA PHE A 161 -17.87 9.36 -8.70
C PHE A 161 -19.23 8.98 -9.26
N VAL A 162 -19.22 7.95 -10.13
CA VAL A 162 -20.46 7.36 -10.67
C VAL A 162 -20.87 6.17 -9.79
N PRO A 163 -21.91 6.32 -8.96
CA PRO A 163 -22.39 5.25 -8.08
C PRO A 163 -23.21 4.20 -8.83
N GLN A 164 -23.23 2.98 -8.31
CA GLN A 164 -24.16 1.92 -8.72
C GLN A 164 -25.42 1.92 -7.85
N ALA A 165 -26.47 1.20 -8.27
CA ALA A 165 -27.74 1.15 -7.54
C ALA A 165 -27.58 0.78 -6.04
N LYS A 166 -26.73 -0.22 -5.73
CA LYS A 166 -26.44 -0.62 -4.34
C LYS A 166 -25.72 0.48 -3.54
N GLU A 167 -24.83 1.24 -4.19
CA GLU A 167 -24.12 2.35 -3.56
C GLU A 167 -25.05 3.54 -3.36
N ASN A 168 -25.89 3.87 -4.34
CA ASN A 168 -26.93 4.90 -4.19
C ASN A 168 -27.80 4.61 -2.98
N GLN A 169 -28.32 3.39 -2.87
CA GLN A 169 -29.11 2.98 -1.73
C GLN A 169 -28.35 3.15 -0.42
N PHE A 170 -27.11 2.68 -0.34
CA PHE A 170 -26.27 2.86 0.85
C PHE A 170 -26.04 4.34 1.20
N LEU A 171 -25.72 5.19 0.21
CA LEU A 171 -25.43 6.60 0.41
C LEU A 171 -26.68 7.39 0.80
N GLU A 172 -27.85 7.05 0.24
CA GLU A 172 -29.14 7.64 0.57
C GLU A 172 -29.60 7.22 1.97
N ASP A 173 -29.60 5.92 2.27
CA ASP A 173 -30.02 5.36 3.56
C ASP A 173 -29.17 5.91 4.72
N LYS A 174 -27.86 6.06 4.49
CA LYS A 174 -26.92 6.61 5.47
C LYS A 174 -26.75 8.13 5.37
N LYS A 175 -27.40 8.78 4.40
CA LYS A 175 -27.33 10.23 4.13
C LYS A 175 -25.89 10.74 4.01
N LEU A 176 -25.05 10.09 3.21
CA LEU A 176 -23.60 10.29 3.16
C LEU A 176 -23.11 11.27 2.10
N TRP A 177 -23.99 11.77 1.24
CA TRP A 177 -23.58 12.59 0.10
C TRP A 177 -24.49 13.79 -0.13
N THR A 178 -23.93 14.80 -0.79
CA THR A 178 -24.62 16.00 -1.22
C THR A 178 -24.26 16.28 -2.68
N GLY A 179 -25.25 16.29 -3.58
CA GLY A 179 -25.03 16.65 -4.99
C GLY A 179 -23.99 15.80 -5.73
N ASN A 180 -23.91 14.49 -5.42
CA ASN A 180 -22.94 13.49 -5.92
C ASN A 180 -21.55 13.47 -5.28
N THR A 181 -21.37 14.20 -4.18
CA THR A 181 -20.08 14.29 -3.50
C THR A 181 -20.16 13.70 -2.09
N VAL A 182 -19.21 12.83 -1.76
CA VAL A 182 -19.00 12.34 -0.39
C VAL A 182 -17.83 13.11 0.24
N TYR A 183 -18.03 13.64 1.45
CA TYR A 183 -17.01 14.40 2.19
C TYR A 183 -16.51 13.58 3.36
N PHE A 184 -15.19 13.41 3.47
CA PHE A 184 -14.59 12.54 4.48
C PHE A 184 -14.00 13.37 5.62
N LYS A 185 -13.97 12.81 6.84
CA LYS A 185 -13.25 13.42 7.97
C LYS A 185 -11.80 12.92 8.09
N ASN A 186 -11.56 11.67 7.70
CA ASN A 186 -10.28 11.00 7.89
C ASN A 186 -9.90 10.21 6.64
N PHE A 187 -8.60 10.16 6.30
CA PHE A 187 -8.14 9.22 5.28
C PHE A 187 -8.20 7.79 5.80
N VAL A 188 -7.82 7.61 7.06
CA VAL A 188 -7.89 6.35 7.80
C VAL A 188 -8.52 6.63 9.15
N HIS A 189 -9.46 5.79 9.58
CA HIS A 189 -10.13 5.95 10.86
C HIS A 189 -9.12 5.95 12.03
N PRO A 190 -9.18 6.91 12.98
CA PRO A 190 -8.21 7.03 14.06
C PRO A 190 -7.99 5.74 14.85
N ASN A 191 -9.07 5.04 15.25
CA ASN A 191 -8.96 3.79 16.02
C ASN A 191 -8.20 2.65 15.33
N ARG A 192 -7.87 2.76 14.03
CA ARG A 192 -7.08 1.75 13.33
C ARG A 192 -5.69 1.57 13.94
N TRP A 193 -5.15 2.57 14.65
CA TRP A 193 -3.84 2.50 15.31
C TRP A 193 -3.69 1.24 16.19
N GLN A 194 -4.77 0.76 16.81
CA GLN A 194 -4.74 -0.44 17.65
C GLN A 194 -4.33 -1.70 16.86
N SER A 195 -4.62 -1.73 15.55
CA SER A 195 -4.25 -2.85 14.67
C SER A 195 -2.74 -2.96 14.49
N PHE A 196 -1.96 -1.92 14.80
CA PHE A 196 -0.49 -1.93 14.80
C PHE A 196 0.08 -3.00 15.73
N TYR A 197 -0.67 -3.34 16.79
CA TYR A 197 -0.32 -4.40 17.73
C TYR A 197 -0.96 -5.74 17.38
N GLY A 198 -1.89 -5.80 16.43
CA GLY A 198 -2.68 -7.01 16.16
C GLY A 198 -1.91 -8.05 15.37
N LYS A 199 -2.12 -9.34 15.66
CA LYS A 199 -1.54 -10.50 14.93
C LYS A 199 -1.50 -10.31 13.42
N TRP A 200 -2.62 -9.88 12.82
CA TRP A 200 -2.71 -9.71 11.36
C TRP A 200 -1.74 -8.69 10.80
N TYR A 201 -1.41 -7.63 11.55
CA TYR A 201 -0.37 -6.68 11.13
C TYR A 201 1.00 -7.36 11.06
N PHE A 202 1.36 -8.16 12.08
CA PHE A 202 2.61 -8.92 12.11
C PHE A 202 2.73 -9.90 10.95
N VAL A 203 1.72 -10.76 10.78
CA VAL A 203 1.69 -11.75 9.69
C VAL A 203 1.75 -11.06 8.33
N THR A 204 1.10 -9.89 8.17
CA THR A 204 1.13 -9.15 6.90
C THR A 204 2.49 -8.53 6.62
N LYS A 205 3.16 -7.96 7.63
CA LYS A 205 4.53 -7.42 7.46
C LYS A 205 5.49 -8.54 7.06
N LEU A 206 5.45 -9.67 7.75
CA LEU A 206 6.23 -10.86 7.40
C LEU A 206 5.92 -11.35 5.97
N CYS A 207 4.64 -11.38 5.60
CA CYS A 207 4.22 -11.77 4.26
C CYS A 207 4.79 -10.81 3.20
N ILE A 208 4.71 -9.50 3.41
CA ILE A 208 5.27 -8.51 2.49
C ILE A 208 6.77 -8.74 2.28
N ASP A 209 7.52 -9.00 3.36
CA ASP A 209 8.97 -9.23 3.30
C ASP A 209 9.27 -10.54 2.53
N ARG A 210 8.56 -11.63 2.85
CA ARG A 210 8.67 -12.93 2.17
C ARG A 210 8.37 -12.85 0.67
N LEU A 211 7.30 -12.15 0.29
CA LEU A 211 6.92 -11.94 -1.12
C LEU A 211 7.91 -11.02 -1.84
N THR A 212 8.47 -10.03 -1.14
CA THR A 212 9.49 -9.14 -1.71
C THR A 212 10.77 -9.92 -2.03
N ALA A 213 11.20 -10.81 -1.12
CA ALA A 213 12.33 -11.70 -1.34
C ALA A 213 12.08 -12.67 -2.51
N GLU A 214 10.90 -13.30 -2.57
CA GLU A 214 10.49 -14.17 -3.68
C GLU A 214 10.50 -13.45 -5.02
N ALA A 215 9.88 -12.27 -5.09
CA ALA A 215 9.84 -11.49 -6.31
C ALA A 215 11.24 -11.08 -6.78
N ALA A 216 12.15 -10.75 -5.86
CA ALA A 216 13.54 -10.45 -6.20
C ALA A 216 14.28 -11.68 -6.74
N PHE A 217 14.13 -12.84 -6.09
CA PHE A 217 14.68 -14.11 -6.53
C PHE A 217 14.18 -14.50 -7.93
N LEU A 218 12.86 -14.50 -8.15
CA LEU A 218 12.27 -14.88 -9.42
C LEU A 218 12.67 -13.95 -10.58
N ARG A 219 12.84 -12.64 -10.33
CA ARG A 219 13.39 -11.72 -11.34
C ARG A 219 14.85 -12.04 -11.66
N ALA A 220 15.65 -12.40 -10.65
CA ALA A 220 17.04 -12.79 -10.86
C ALA A 220 17.13 -14.10 -11.68
N GLU A 221 16.29 -15.09 -11.38
CA GLU A 221 16.20 -16.33 -12.14
C GLU A 221 15.73 -16.11 -13.58
N ALA A 222 14.68 -15.31 -13.79
CA ALA A 222 14.23 -14.96 -15.14
C ALA A 222 15.33 -14.24 -15.96
N LYS A 223 16.14 -13.39 -15.30
CA LYS A 223 17.30 -12.75 -15.93
C LYS A 223 18.38 -13.78 -16.28
N ARG A 224 18.76 -14.64 -15.34
CA ARG A 224 19.76 -15.71 -15.51
C ARG A 224 19.41 -16.65 -16.66
N MET A 225 18.16 -17.10 -16.75
CA MET A 225 17.70 -18.00 -17.82
C MET A 225 17.80 -17.36 -19.20
N LYS A 226 17.44 -16.07 -19.31
CA LYS A 226 17.57 -15.31 -20.57
C LYS A 226 19.01 -15.15 -21.00
N GLU A 227 19.89 -14.77 -20.06
CA GLU A 227 21.33 -14.66 -20.31
C GLU A 227 21.93 -16.03 -20.70
N GLY A 228 21.39 -17.12 -20.16
CA GLY A 228 21.71 -18.50 -20.56
C GLY A 228 21.10 -18.98 -21.88
N GLY A 229 20.41 -18.11 -22.63
CA GLY A 229 19.86 -18.44 -23.95
C GLY A 229 18.47 -19.10 -23.95
N THR A 230 17.81 -19.20 -22.80
CA THR A 230 16.42 -19.70 -22.72
C THR A 230 15.50 -18.67 -23.36
N LYS A 231 14.78 -19.07 -24.42
CA LYS A 231 13.78 -18.24 -25.08
C LYS A 231 12.41 -18.48 -24.45
N GLY A 232 11.60 -17.43 -24.35
CA GLY A 232 10.18 -17.59 -24.02
C GLY A 232 9.45 -18.34 -25.14
N PRO A 233 8.30 -18.98 -24.84
CA PRO A 233 7.47 -19.60 -25.87
C PRO A 233 7.03 -18.57 -26.91
N GLU A 234 6.86 -19.01 -28.16
CA GLU A 234 6.49 -18.15 -29.28
C GLU A 234 5.24 -17.30 -28.95
N GLY A 235 5.30 -16.00 -29.25
CA GLY A 235 4.22 -15.05 -29.00
C GLY A 235 4.08 -14.55 -27.56
N LYS A 236 4.89 -15.02 -26.60
CA LYS A 236 4.94 -14.45 -25.23
C LYS A 236 6.23 -13.67 -25.03
N GLU A 237 6.15 -12.35 -25.12
CA GLU A 237 7.22 -11.48 -24.66
C GLU A 237 7.38 -11.59 -23.14
N VAL A 238 8.38 -12.36 -22.72
CA VAL A 238 8.85 -12.36 -21.34
C VAL A 238 9.86 -11.23 -21.23
N GLY A 239 9.51 -10.10 -20.65
CA GLY A 239 10.43 -8.96 -20.48
C GLY A 239 9.70 -7.65 -20.18
N PRO A 240 10.39 -6.62 -19.66
CA PRO A 240 9.85 -5.27 -19.73
C PRO A 240 9.67 -4.93 -21.22
N SER A 241 8.47 -4.51 -21.62
CA SER A 241 8.29 -3.80 -22.89
C SER A 241 9.29 -2.63 -22.92
N GLU A 242 9.92 -2.36 -24.06
CA GLU A 242 10.80 -1.19 -24.21
C GLU A 242 10.13 0.02 -23.56
N SER A 243 10.74 0.54 -22.50
CA SER A 243 10.16 1.65 -21.76
C SER A 243 10.29 2.87 -22.65
N ALA A 244 9.16 3.35 -23.18
CA ALA A 244 9.09 4.63 -23.86
C ALA A 244 9.84 5.70 -23.07
N ASN A 245 10.58 6.57 -23.77
CA ASN A 245 11.34 7.63 -23.13
C ASN A 245 10.40 8.46 -22.25
N VAL A 246 10.80 8.65 -20.97
CA VAL A 246 10.02 9.41 -20.00
C VAL A 246 10.73 10.73 -19.75
N THR A 247 10.11 11.83 -20.17
CA THR A 247 10.57 13.17 -19.81
C THR A 247 10.03 13.52 -18.43
N LYS A 248 10.93 13.96 -17.56
CA LYS A 248 10.61 14.37 -16.19
C LYS A 248 10.56 15.89 -16.11
N GLY A 249 9.48 16.42 -15.54
CA GLY A 249 9.34 17.86 -15.28
C GLY A 249 10.30 18.37 -14.21
N ALA A 250 10.36 19.69 -14.07
CA ALA A 250 11.19 20.37 -13.07
C ALA A 250 10.86 19.91 -11.64
N SER A 251 11.90 19.80 -10.82
CA SER A 251 11.85 19.21 -9.49
C SER A 251 12.72 19.93 -8.48
N ARG A 252 12.31 19.92 -7.22
CA ARG A 252 13.13 20.36 -6.08
C ARG A 252 13.18 19.28 -4.99
N ARG A 253 14.17 19.38 -4.12
CA ARG A 253 14.33 18.50 -2.96
C ARG A 253 13.61 19.10 -1.76
N GLU A 254 12.91 18.26 -1.01
CA GLU A 254 12.19 18.64 0.20
C GLU A 254 12.45 17.59 1.30
N GLU A 255 12.68 18.04 2.52
CA GLU A 255 12.78 17.17 3.68
C GLU A 255 11.40 16.83 4.21
N VAL A 256 11.14 15.54 4.41
CA VAL A 256 9.86 15.03 4.88
C VAL A 256 10.07 14.08 6.06
N THR A 257 9.05 14.00 6.92
CA THR A 257 9.06 13.05 8.04
C THR A 257 8.67 11.67 7.56
N ALA A 258 9.60 10.73 7.61
CA ALA A 258 9.38 9.32 7.33
C ALA A 258 9.09 8.54 8.62
N PHE A 259 8.34 7.46 8.47
CA PHE A 259 8.03 6.52 9.54
C PHE A 259 8.24 5.11 9.01
N GLU A 260 9.03 4.33 9.73
CA GLU A 260 9.34 2.97 9.39
C GLU A 260 9.02 2.07 10.58
N ALA A 261 8.32 0.97 10.30
CA ALA A 261 8.08 -0.09 11.26
C ALA A 261 8.51 -1.43 10.68
N VAL A 262 9.18 -2.23 11.51
CA VAL A 262 9.76 -3.53 11.17
C VAL A 262 9.29 -4.55 12.20
N VAL A 263 8.94 -5.73 11.73
CA VAL A 263 8.63 -6.88 12.58
C VAL A 263 9.82 -7.82 12.51
N ASP A 264 10.50 -7.98 13.64
CA ASP A 264 11.58 -8.95 13.76
C ASP A 264 10.98 -10.31 14.06
N MET A 265 11.37 -11.30 13.25
CA MET A 265 11.08 -12.70 13.47
C MET A 265 12.41 -13.47 13.60
N PRO A 266 12.48 -14.53 14.42
CA PRO A 266 13.74 -15.19 14.76
C PRO A 266 14.52 -15.84 13.60
N PHE A 267 13.96 -15.95 12.39
CA PHE A 267 14.57 -16.75 11.30
C PHE A 267 14.31 -16.20 9.87
N ASN A 268 14.63 -14.94 9.59
CA ASN A 268 14.44 -14.38 8.23
C ASN A 268 15.63 -14.66 7.28
N ASP A 269 15.92 -15.93 7.00
CA ASP A 269 16.89 -16.39 6.00
C ASP A 269 16.17 -17.20 4.91
N TRP A 270 15.45 -16.52 4.01
CA TRP A 270 14.80 -17.20 2.89
C TRP A 270 15.82 -17.57 1.82
N LYS A 271 16.16 -18.86 1.74
CA LYS A 271 16.93 -19.45 0.66
C LYS A 271 16.01 -20.17 -0.31
N PHE A 272 15.86 -19.60 -1.49
CA PHE A 272 15.05 -20.18 -2.57
C PHE A 272 15.89 -21.15 -3.39
N GLU A 273 15.27 -22.24 -3.82
CA GLU A 273 15.91 -23.24 -4.69
C GLU A 273 15.95 -22.72 -6.13
N ALA A 274 17.12 -22.84 -6.76
CA ALA A 274 17.31 -22.41 -8.15
C ALA A 274 16.39 -23.19 -9.11
N LEU A 275 15.90 -22.50 -10.13
CA LEU A 275 15.00 -23.07 -11.12
C LEU A 275 15.78 -23.66 -12.30
N GLU A 276 15.30 -24.77 -12.85
CA GLU A 276 15.86 -25.32 -14.08
C GLU A 276 15.67 -24.35 -15.26
N ASN A 277 16.62 -24.35 -16.20
CA ASN A 277 16.60 -23.50 -17.39
C ASN A 277 15.60 -24.05 -18.43
N THR A 278 14.32 -23.80 -18.21
CA THR A 278 13.24 -24.19 -19.13
C THR A 278 12.39 -22.97 -19.52
N PRO A 279 11.81 -22.95 -20.74
CA PRO A 279 10.89 -21.90 -21.16
C PRO A 279 9.69 -21.73 -20.20
N GLU A 280 9.19 -22.82 -19.64
CA GLU A 280 8.07 -22.83 -18.70
C GLU A 280 8.44 -22.13 -17.38
N ASN A 281 9.62 -22.43 -16.84
CA ASN A 281 10.12 -21.79 -15.62
C ASN A 281 10.41 -20.30 -15.84
N LEU A 282 10.88 -19.92 -17.02
CA LEU A 282 11.08 -18.51 -17.39
C LEU A 282 9.75 -17.73 -17.37
N VAL A 283 8.69 -18.27 -17.98
CA VAL A 283 7.36 -17.66 -17.97
C VAL A 283 6.79 -17.60 -16.56
N MET A 284 6.86 -18.72 -15.82
CA MET A 284 6.38 -18.80 -14.44
C MET A 284 7.06 -17.75 -13.56
N ALA A 285 8.39 -17.68 -13.60
CA ALA A 285 9.16 -16.75 -12.77
C ALA A 285 8.81 -15.29 -13.08
N TYR A 286 8.67 -14.95 -14.36
CA TYR A 286 8.30 -13.59 -14.77
C TYR A 286 6.88 -13.21 -14.34
N GLU A 287 5.88 -14.05 -14.63
CA GLU A 287 4.48 -13.77 -14.30
C GLU A 287 4.25 -13.75 -12.79
N ARG A 288 4.84 -14.69 -12.05
CA ARG A 288 4.78 -14.69 -10.59
C ARG A 288 5.45 -13.45 -10.01
N ALA A 289 6.65 -13.09 -10.46
CA ALA A 289 7.31 -11.88 -9.99
C ALA A 289 6.46 -10.63 -10.26
N LYS A 290 5.84 -10.53 -11.45
CA LYS A 290 4.95 -9.43 -11.83
C LYS A 290 3.72 -9.37 -10.92
N LEU A 291 3.02 -10.50 -10.72
CA LEU A 291 1.87 -10.60 -9.82
C LEU A 291 2.22 -10.13 -8.40
N LEU A 292 3.31 -10.66 -7.83
CA LEU A 292 3.74 -10.29 -6.48
C LEU A 292 4.05 -8.79 -6.38
N SER A 293 4.78 -8.26 -7.35
CA SER A 293 5.31 -6.88 -7.32
C SER A 293 4.26 -5.81 -7.57
N PHE A 294 3.31 -6.09 -8.46
CA PHE A 294 2.37 -5.09 -8.97
C PHE A 294 0.94 -5.32 -8.50
N THR A 295 0.63 -6.46 -7.87
CA THR A 295 -0.71 -6.77 -7.38
C THR A 295 -0.72 -7.10 -5.90
N GLU A 296 0.03 -8.10 -5.46
CA GLU A 296 -0.10 -8.61 -4.09
C GLU A 296 0.59 -7.72 -3.05
N ILE A 297 1.88 -7.43 -3.23
CA ILE A 297 2.65 -6.58 -2.30
C ILE A 297 2.03 -5.18 -2.17
N PRO A 298 1.63 -4.47 -3.24
CA PRO A 298 1.04 -3.15 -3.12
C PRO A 298 -0.26 -3.14 -2.29
N LYS A 299 -1.14 -4.14 -2.46
CA LYS A 299 -2.40 -4.24 -1.70
C LYS A 299 -2.14 -4.45 -0.22
N LEU A 300 -1.28 -5.42 0.12
CA LEU A 300 -0.92 -5.69 1.53
C LEU A 300 -0.21 -4.49 2.15
N ARG A 301 0.71 -3.85 1.42
CA ARG A 301 1.43 -2.66 1.88
C ARG A 301 0.49 -1.48 2.11
N PHE A 302 -0.50 -1.28 1.26
CA PHE A 302 -1.49 -0.22 1.47
C PHE A 302 -2.21 -0.40 2.81
N ALA A 303 -2.62 -1.62 3.13
CA ALA A 303 -3.30 -1.94 4.38
C ALA A 303 -2.41 -1.75 5.62
N THR A 304 -1.14 -2.19 5.56
CA THR A 304 -0.20 -2.01 6.69
C THR A 304 0.18 -0.55 6.86
N ARG A 305 0.46 0.18 5.77
CA ARG A 305 0.80 1.60 5.83
C ARG A 305 -0.35 2.45 6.35
N ALA A 306 -1.60 2.11 6.02
CA ALA A 306 -2.77 2.78 6.59
C ALA A 306 -2.81 2.62 8.13
N THR A 307 -2.51 1.43 8.63
CA THR A 307 -2.38 1.16 10.08
C THR A 307 -1.23 1.95 10.71
N GLU A 308 -0.06 1.97 10.06
CA GLU A 308 1.12 2.72 10.50
C GLU A 308 0.86 4.24 10.52
N LEU A 309 0.12 4.77 9.55
CA LEU A 309 -0.30 6.19 9.52
C LEU A 309 -1.20 6.53 10.70
N ALA A 310 -2.21 5.68 10.98
CA ALA A 310 -3.09 5.89 12.13
C ALA A 310 -2.30 5.87 13.46
N TYR A 311 -1.35 4.95 13.60
CA TYR A 311 -0.45 4.89 14.75
C TYR A 311 0.41 6.14 14.88
N SER A 312 1.07 6.57 13.79
CA SER A 312 1.89 7.79 13.78
C SER A 312 1.08 9.04 14.14
N ASN A 313 -0.13 9.17 13.62
CA ASN A 313 -1.01 10.30 13.95
C ASN A 313 -1.42 10.29 15.44
N GLN A 314 -1.70 9.11 16.00
CA GLN A 314 -2.02 8.98 17.42
C GLN A 314 -0.81 9.27 18.31
N LEU A 315 0.39 8.81 17.93
CA LEU A 315 1.65 9.13 18.60
C LEU A 315 1.90 10.64 18.62
N LYS A 316 1.73 11.34 17.49
CA LYS A 316 1.85 12.80 17.42
C LYS A 316 0.84 13.51 18.33
N LYS A 317 -0.40 13.01 18.38
CA LYS A 317 -1.48 13.58 19.21
C LYS A 317 -1.23 13.41 20.71
N MET A 318 -0.73 12.25 21.13
CA MET A 318 -0.53 11.92 22.56
C MET A 318 0.84 12.37 23.09
N GLY A 319 1.80 12.67 22.20
CA GLY A 319 3.19 12.96 22.58
C GLY A 319 3.96 11.75 23.13
N THR A 320 3.32 10.59 23.21
CA THR A 320 3.84 9.32 23.75
C THR A 320 3.28 8.14 22.96
N GLU A 321 3.95 6.99 23.03
CA GLU A 321 3.56 5.78 22.34
C GLU A 321 2.17 5.29 22.78
N PRO A 322 1.16 5.27 21.89
CA PRO A 322 -0.17 4.83 22.26
C PRO A 322 -0.18 3.31 22.45
N MET A 323 -0.51 2.84 23.65
CA MET A 323 -0.63 1.40 23.94
C MET A 323 -2.10 0.97 23.95
N ALA A 324 -2.42 -0.08 23.20
CA ALA A 324 -3.77 -0.64 23.21
C ALA A 324 -4.05 -1.30 24.56
N ALA A 325 -5.25 -1.10 25.12
CA ALA A 325 -5.59 -1.55 26.48
C ALA A 325 -5.44 -3.07 26.72
N TRP A 326 -5.45 -3.86 25.65
CA TRP A 326 -5.28 -5.31 25.71
C TRP A 326 -3.83 -5.76 25.59
N VAL A 327 -2.88 -4.86 25.28
CA VAL A 327 -1.45 -5.11 25.35
C VAL A 327 -1.03 -4.88 26.80
N LYS A 328 -0.67 -5.95 27.51
CA LYS A 328 -0.26 -5.92 28.91
C LYS A 328 1.21 -6.28 29.02
N ASP A 329 1.88 -5.72 30.02
CA ASP A 329 3.24 -6.08 30.44
C ASP A 329 4.34 -5.92 29.36
N LEU A 330 4.03 -5.23 28.25
CA LEU A 330 4.99 -4.85 27.22
C LEU A 330 5.36 -3.38 27.36
N THR A 331 6.63 -3.06 27.09
CA THR A 331 7.14 -1.68 27.11
C THR A 331 8.00 -1.38 25.89
N TRP A 332 8.16 -0.09 25.60
CA TRP A 332 9.03 0.39 24.53
C TRP A 332 10.44 0.68 25.06
N GLU A 333 11.42 0.00 24.51
CA GLU A 333 12.84 0.27 24.66
C GLU A 333 13.26 1.33 23.63
N ARG A 334 13.72 2.50 24.10
CA ARG A 334 14.15 3.59 23.24
C ARG A 334 15.64 3.50 22.93
N GLY A 335 16.03 3.92 21.73
CA GLY A 335 17.45 3.99 21.33
C GLY A 335 18.09 2.63 21.03
N TYR A 336 17.28 1.61 20.75
CA TYR A 336 17.77 0.29 20.37
C TYR A 336 18.58 0.35 19.08
N LYS A 337 19.73 -0.34 19.07
CA LYS A 337 20.60 -0.50 17.90
C LYS A 337 20.64 -1.98 17.51
N GLU A 338 20.43 -2.27 16.22
CA GLU A 338 20.48 -3.65 15.70
C GLU A 338 21.87 -4.30 15.85
N GLY A 339 22.92 -3.49 15.96
CA GLY A 339 24.27 -3.98 16.21
C GLY A 339 25.19 -2.87 16.70
N PRO A 340 26.40 -3.22 17.18
CA PRO A 340 27.33 -2.27 17.80
C PRO A 340 27.71 -1.10 16.89
N ARG A 341 27.76 -1.33 15.58
CA ARG A 341 28.10 -0.34 14.56
C ARG A 341 26.89 0.36 13.93
N SER A 342 25.66 -0.06 14.28
CA SER A 342 24.46 0.55 13.71
C SER A 342 24.31 1.98 14.22
N ARG A 343 24.17 2.92 13.28
CA ARG A 343 23.84 4.32 13.57
C ARG A 343 22.34 4.54 13.67
N THR A 344 21.54 3.58 13.22
CA THR A 344 20.09 3.66 13.29
C THR A 344 19.63 3.38 14.72
N LEU A 345 18.84 4.30 15.25
CA LEU A 345 18.16 4.16 16.53
C LEU A 345 16.69 3.77 16.28
N TRP A 346 16.24 2.80 17.05
CA TRP A 346 14.88 2.28 17.00
C TRP A 346 14.21 2.42 18.36
N ASN A 347 12.89 2.56 18.34
CA ASN A 347 12.06 2.17 19.47
C ASN A 347 11.68 0.71 19.26
N ARG A 348 11.94 -0.15 20.24
CA ARG A 348 11.72 -1.60 20.16
C ARG A 348 10.78 -2.06 21.26
N MET A 349 9.81 -2.87 20.91
CA MET A 349 8.97 -3.59 21.87
C MET A 349 9.20 -5.08 21.65
N ILE A 350 9.72 -5.76 22.67
CA ILE A 350 9.90 -7.22 22.66
C ILE A 350 8.56 -7.84 23.02
N ILE A 351 8.06 -8.76 22.19
CA ILE A 351 6.72 -9.35 22.34
C ILE A 351 6.83 -10.77 22.89
N ASN A 352 7.77 -11.55 22.35
CA ASN A 352 8.08 -12.87 22.86
C ASN A 352 9.57 -13.13 22.74
N GLN A 353 10.22 -13.51 23.84
CA GLN A 353 11.59 -13.98 23.87
C GLN A 353 11.60 -15.41 24.44
N PRO A 354 11.54 -16.44 23.58
CA PRO A 354 11.39 -17.81 24.05
C PRO A 354 12.62 -18.31 24.83
N PHE A 355 13.82 -17.77 24.54
CA PHE A 355 15.06 -18.11 25.24
C PHE A 355 16.02 -16.90 25.30
N PRO A 356 16.91 -16.84 26.32
CA PRO A 356 18.03 -15.91 26.33
C PRO A 356 18.88 -16.06 25.05
N PHE A 357 19.32 -14.96 24.46
CA PHE A 357 20.20 -14.92 23.27
C PHE A 357 19.60 -15.44 21.95
N VAL A 358 18.34 -15.86 21.92
CA VAL A 358 17.60 -16.10 20.67
C VAL A 358 16.91 -14.80 20.25
N GLN A 359 16.89 -14.51 18.95
CA GLN A 359 16.20 -13.33 18.42
C GLN A 359 14.72 -13.39 18.83
N SER A 360 14.24 -12.35 19.50
CA SER A 360 12.86 -12.26 19.94
C SER A 360 11.94 -11.90 18.77
N VAL A 361 10.65 -12.26 18.90
CA VAL A 361 9.60 -11.59 18.15
C VAL A 361 9.52 -10.18 18.70
N ALA A 362 9.85 -9.19 17.86
CA ALA A 362 9.86 -7.79 18.28
C ALA A 362 9.21 -6.90 17.23
N LEU A 363 8.61 -5.82 17.70
CA LEU A 363 8.15 -4.72 16.86
C LEU A 363 9.11 -3.55 17.05
N ARG A 364 9.65 -3.05 15.95
CA ARG A 364 10.47 -1.84 15.95
C ARG A 364 9.81 -0.76 15.13
N TYR A 365 9.96 0.49 15.56
CA TYR A 365 9.67 1.62 14.69
C TYR A 365 10.67 2.75 14.91
N ARG A 366 10.77 3.61 13.91
CA ARG A 366 11.49 4.88 13.99
C ARG A 366 10.78 5.95 13.17
N THR A 367 10.98 7.18 13.60
CA THR A 367 10.64 8.39 12.82
C THR A 367 11.94 9.08 12.47
N TYR A 368 12.10 9.49 11.22
CA TYR A 368 13.35 10.11 10.74
C TYR A 368 13.07 11.08 9.59
N THR A 369 14.00 12.00 9.35
CA THR A 369 13.92 12.91 8.21
C THR A 369 14.48 12.23 6.98
N LYS A 370 13.77 12.33 5.86
CA LYS A 370 14.21 11.84 4.55
C LYS A 370 14.04 12.95 3.51
N THR A 371 15.02 13.08 2.62
CA THR A 371 14.88 13.97 1.45
C THR A 371 14.09 13.25 0.35
N GLU A 372 13.02 13.88 -0.11
CA GLU A 372 12.21 13.44 -1.23
C GLU A 372 12.23 14.48 -2.35
N GLU A 373 11.87 14.05 -3.55
CA GLU A 373 11.77 14.92 -4.72
C GLU A 373 10.31 15.25 -5.01
N VAL A 374 10.03 16.54 -5.15
CA VAL A 374 8.72 17.13 -5.39
C VAL A 374 8.75 18.00 -6.64
N ALA A 375 7.58 18.27 -7.23
CA ALA A 375 7.48 19.22 -8.32
C ALA A 375 8.03 20.60 -7.89
N ALA A 376 8.74 21.27 -8.81
CA ALA A 376 9.36 22.58 -8.58
C ALA A 376 8.32 23.68 -8.34
#